data_AF-A0A4S8L3P4-F1
#
_entry.id   AF-A0A4S8L3P4-F1
#
_cell.length_a   1.000
_cell.length_b   1.000
_cell.length_c   1.000
_cell.angle_alpha   90.00
_cell.angle_beta   90.00
_cell.angle_gamma   90.00
#
_symmetry.space_group_name_H-M   'P 1'
#
loop_
_entity.id
_entity.type
_entity.pdbx_description
1 polymer ?
#
loop_
_entity_poly.entity_id
_entity_poly.type
_entity_poly.pdbx_seq_one_letter_code
_entity_poly.pdbx_strand_id
1 'polypeptide(L)'
;MTDVHPPPPPRATSDNIDLGGTNLGHNTSGGGGDRNPRGQEQGFENLGQGLGQGLGLAPASLGGSSTENGDQRTEEEKKKDAELADRLSRLIEDANERVVPLCRMIRKHIESMESRPEEERNEQELIDAVRPLLIQSEKILNETLGSVKGADPDNRLTNKARRHAQTHRATPEEQRLAAALKVLMEEVGGTIEWARDKLDSYPKAKRDLGPLLDALGQPLTQIVAGIGMLLAGVLNLLSNLLSGLGLDSLLKGIVGAIGLDKIADGLGLGKFFVGGGDKKK
;
A
#
# COMPACT_ATOMS: atom_id res chain seq x y z
N MET A 1 59.73 -7.48 18.75
CA MET A 1 58.67 -8.31 19.35
C MET A 1 58.03 -7.50 20.45
N THR A 2 56.91 -6.85 20.16
CA THR A 2 56.15 -6.03 21.12
C THR A 2 54.94 -6.84 21.56
N ASP A 3 54.92 -7.22 22.84
CA ASP A 3 53.84 -7.96 23.48
C ASP A 3 52.53 -7.15 23.45
N VAL A 4 51.54 -7.66 22.73
CA VAL A 4 50.18 -7.12 22.71
C VAL A 4 49.38 -7.88 23.76
N HIS A 5 49.12 -7.23 24.88
CA HIS A 5 48.28 -7.75 25.95
C HIS A 5 46.80 -7.74 25.50
N PRO A 6 46.05 -8.85 25.62
CA PRO A 6 44.64 -8.87 25.24
C PRO A 6 43.77 -8.12 26.27
N PRO A 7 42.65 -7.50 25.83
CA PRO A 7 41.72 -6.80 26.72
C PRO A 7 40.88 -7.78 27.56
N PRO A 8 40.43 -7.37 28.77
CA PRO A 8 39.63 -8.20 29.65
C PRO A 8 38.19 -8.36 29.16
N PRO A 9 37.51 -9.50 29.45
CA PRO A 9 36.14 -9.73 29.06
C PRO A 9 35.13 -8.87 29.86
N PRO A 10 33.97 -8.51 29.28
CA PRO A 10 32.94 -7.75 29.97
C PRO A 10 32.26 -8.56 31.08
N ARG A 11 32.04 -7.92 32.24
CA ARG A 11 31.29 -8.47 33.37
C ARG A 11 29.80 -8.52 33.06
N ALA A 12 29.19 -9.70 33.15
CA ALA A 12 27.74 -9.85 33.15
C ALA A 12 27.18 -9.48 34.53
N THR A 13 26.41 -8.40 34.60
CA THR A 13 25.56 -8.06 35.75
C THR A 13 24.21 -8.74 35.56
N SER A 14 23.95 -9.73 36.41
CA SER A 14 22.63 -10.34 36.58
C SER A 14 21.76 -9.38 37.39
N ASP A 15 20.64 -8.93 36.83
CA ASP A 15 19.55 -8.38 37.63
C ASP A 15 18.22 -9.01 37.18
N ASN A 16 17.71 -9.86 38.08
CA ASN A 16 16.35 -10.35 38.15
C ASN A 16 15.40 -9.17 38.41
N ILE A 17 14.31 -9.06 37.64
CA ILE A 17 13.09 -8.42 38.13
C ILE A 17 11.89 -9.29 37.75
N ASP A 18 11.41 -9.99 38.78
CA ASP A 18 10.07 -10.52 38.96
C ASP A 18 9.13 -9.38 39.40
N LEU A 19 8.00 -9.19 38.73
CA LEU A 19 6.82 -8.54 39.31
C LEU A 19 5.55 -9.05 38.61
N GLY A 20 4.77 -9.85 39.34
CA GLY A 20 3.45 -10.30 38.95
C GLY A 20 2.32 -9.27 39.17
N GLY A 21 1.16 -9.62 38.61
CA GLY A 21 -0.17 -9.31 39.13
C GLY A 21 -0.79 -7.95 38.76
N THR A 22 -1.88 -7.95 37.98
CA THR A 22 -3.26 -7.78 38.51
C THR A 22 -4.35 -7.66 37.43
N ASN A 23 -5.40 -8.43 37.71
CA ASN A 23 -6.81 -8.46 37.33
C ASN A 23 -7.52 -7.15 36.88
N LEU A 24 -8.53 -7.29 35.98
CA LEU A 24 -9.78 -6.50 35.75
C LEU A 24 -10.23 -6.77 34.29
N GLY A 25 -11.44 -7.17 33.88
CA GLY A 25 -12.79 -7.16 34.46
C GLY A 25 -13.75 -6.48 33.46
N HIS A 26 -14.93 -7.10 33.20
CA HIS A 26 -16.12 -6.67 32.40
C HIS A 26 -16.20 -7.21 30.96
N ASN A 27 -17.11 -8.12 30.59
CA ASN A 27 -18.60 -8.18 30.63
C ASN A 27 -19.25 -7.48 29.42
N THR A 28 -19.88 -8.26 28.53
CA THR A 28 -21.27 -8.10 28.06
C THR A 28 -21.56 -9.14 26.96
N SER A 29 -22.54 -10.02 27.19
CA SER A 29 -23.17 -10.77 26.10
C SER A 29 -24.58 -11.20 26.49
N GLY A 30 -25.52 -10.84 25.61
CA GLY A 30 -26.62 -11.71 25.21
C GLY A 30 -27.89 -11.69 26.06
N GLY A 31 -29.00 -11.31 25.42
CA GLY A 31 -30.30 -11.88 25.79
C GLY A 31 -31.53 -11.03 25.52
N GLY A 32 -32.05 -11.12 24.30
CA GLY A 32 -33.46 -11.48 24.02
C GLY A 32 -34.59 -10.50 24.32
N GLY A 33 -35.57 -10.47 23.40
CA GLY A 33 -36.96 -10.20 23.77
C GLY A 33 -37.76 -9.36 22.79
N ASP A 34 -38.51 -10.06 21.94
CA ASP A 34 -39.68 -9.64 21.18
C ASP A 34 -40.47 -8.43 21.72
N ARG A 35 -40.96 -7.61 20.77
CA ARG A 35 -42.38 -7.20 20.68
C ARG A 35 -42.66 -6.33 19.44
N ASN A 36 -43.45 -6.87 18.51
CA ASN A 36 -44.37 -6.12 17.64
C ASN A 36 -45.77 -6.21 18.29
N PRO A 37 -46.65 -5.20 18.20
CA PRO A 37 -47.69 -5.27 17.14
C PRO A 37 -48.29 -3.91 16.67
N ARG A 38 -48.99 -3.99 15.51
CA ARG A 38 -50.09 -3.11 15.00
C ARG A 38 -49.65 -1.72 14.48
N GLY A 39 -50.09 -1.21 13.33
CA GLY A 39 -51.23 -1.53 12.46
C GLY A 39 -52.07 -0.26 12.24
N GLN A 40 -51.99 0.34 11.04
CA GLN A 40 -52.91 1.29 10.38
C GLN A 40 -52.21 1.78 9.09
N GLU A 41 -52.49 1.26 7.89
CA GLU A 41 -53.64 1.48 6.98
C GLU A 41 -53.92 2.93 6.56
N GLN A 42 -54.17 3.05 5.23
CA GLN A 42 -54.73 4.15 4.44
C GLN A 42 -53.69 5.07 3.75
N GLY A 43 -53.72 5.30 2.44
CA GLY A 43 -54.61 4.82 1.37
C GLY A 43 -54.01 5.16 0.00
N PHE A 44 -54.24 4.29 -0.97
CA PHE A 44 -53.95 4.51 -2.38
C PHE A 44 -55.28 4.80 -3.07
N GLU A 45 -55.47 6.02 -3.57
CA GLU A 45 -56.42 6.26 -4.64
C GLU A 45 -55.79 7.07 -5.78
N ASN A 46 -56.06 6.50 -6.94
CA ASN A 46 -55.66 6.82 -8.29
C ASN A 46 -56.61 7.88 -8.86
N LEU A 47 -56.11 8.86 -9.61
CA LEU A 47 -56.91 9.55 -10.63
C LEU A 47 -55.99 10.18 -11.66
N GLY A 48 -56.15 9.72 -12.90
CA GLY A 48 -55.42 10.21 -14.06
C GLY A 48 -56.13 11.32 -14.83
N GLN A 49 -55.44 11.69 -15.92
CA GLN A 49 -55.88 12.40 -17.12
C GLN A 49 -56.00 13.93 -17.08
N GLY A 50 -55.22 14.58 -17.96
CA GLY A 50 -55.81 15.42 -19.01
C GLY A 50 -55.26 16.83 -19.22
N LEU A 51 -54.52 16.99 -20.33
CA LEU A 51 -54.55 18.11 -21.29
C LEU A 51 -53.93 19.49 -20.95
N GLY A 52 -53.01 19.94 -21.83
CA GLY A 52 -53.25 21.15 -22.64
C GLY A 52 -52.45 22.42 -22.35
N GLN A 53 -51.49 22.71 -23.25
CA GLN A 53 -51.11 24.02 -23.82
C GLN A 53 -50.60 25.19 -22.94
N GLY A 54 -49.40 25.67 -23.27
CA GLY A 54 -49.26 27.05 -23.77
C GLY A 54 -48.52 28.11 -22.92
N LEU A 55 -47.35 28.52 -23.43
CA LEU A 55 -46.73 29.86 -23.39
C LEU A 55 -46.07 30.35 -22.07
N GLY A 56 -44.77 30.71 -22.19
CA GLY A 56 -44.07 31.51 -21.18
C GLY A 56 -42.54 31.45 -21.27
N LEU A 57 -41.94 32.08 -22.28
CA LEU A 57 -40.50 32.35 -22.34
C LEU A 57 -40.13 33.49 -21.36
N ALA A 58 -39.29 33.19 -20.36
CA ALA A 58 -38.33 34.13 -19.76
C ALA A 58 -37.24 33.35 -18.97
N PRO A 59 -35.95 33.71 -19.08
CA PRO A 59 -34.85 32.94 -18.49
C PRO A 59 -34.58 33.39 -17.06
N ALA A 60 -34.92 32.54 -16.08
CA ALA A 60 -34.39 32.68 -14.73
C ALA A 60 -33.01 32.01 -14.67
N SER A 61 -31.99 32.79 -15.02
CA SER A 61 -30.66 32.66 -14.43
C SER A 61 -30.84 32.76 -12.92
N LEU A 62 -30.61 31.69 -12.17
CA LEU A 62 -30.26 31.72 -10.75
C LEU A 62 -29.77 30.34 -10.32
N GLY A 63 -28.48 30.30 -9.99
CA GLY A 63 -27.95 29.37 -9.00
C GLY A 63 -27.68 27.96 -9.51
N GLY A 64 -26.60 27.81 -10.29
CA GLY A 64 -25.83 26.58 -10.18
C GLY A 64 -25.37 26.45 -8.72
N SER A 65 -26.06 25.61 -7.94
CA SER A 65 -25.49 25.10 -6.70
C SER A 65 -24.45 24.06 -7.10
N SER A 66 -23.26 24.55 -7.44
CA SER A 66 -22.03 23.82 -7.21
C SER A 66 -21.93 23.66 -5.69
N THR A 67 -22.69 22.71 -5.13
CA THR A 67 -22.54 22.31 -3.74
C THR A 67 -21.16 21.70 -3.64
N GLU A 68 -20.31 22.46 -2.98
CA GLU A 68 -18.97 22.12 -2.55
C GLU A 68 -18.93 20.68 -2.05
N ASN A 69 -18.26 19.78 -2.78
CA ASN A 69 -17.63 18.62 -2.16
C ASN A 69 -16.38 19.12 -1.42
N GLY A 70 -16.62 19.94 -0.38
CA GLY A 70 -15.60 20.47 0.51
C GLY A 70 -15.07 19.37 1.40
N ASP A 71 -13.74 19.28 1.49
CA ASP A 71 -13.04 18.43 2.44
C ASP A 71 -13.57 18.67 3.86
N GLN A 72 -14.37 17.73 4.39
CA GLN A 72 -15.09 17.85 5.67
C GLN A 72 -14.17 17.71 6.90
N ARG A 73 -12.85 17.57 6.69
CA ARG A 73 -11.87 17.51 7.77
C ARG A 73 -11.77 18.82 8.52
N THR A 74 -11.65 18.73 9.85
CA THR A 74 -11.23 19.86 10.67
C THR A 74 -9.80 20.28 10.31
N GLU A 75 -9.46 21.54 10.55
CA GLU A 75 -8.09 22.04 10.34
C GLU A 75 -7.06 21.28 11.20
N GLU A 76 -7.46 20.83 12.39
CA GLU A 76 -6.63 20.00 13.26
C GLU A 76 -6.36 18.61 12.65
N GLU A 77 -7.34 17.99 12.00
CA GLU A 77 -7.16 16.72 11.29
C GLU A 77 -6.26 16.88 10.08
N LYS A 78 -6.44 17.93 9.27
CA LYS A 78 -5.58 18.21 8.12
C LYS A 78 -4.13 18.41 8.55
N LYS A 79 -3.90 19.13 9.63
CA LYS A 79 -2.56 19.35 10.18
C LYS A 79 -1.90 18.04 10.63
N LYS A 80 -2.63 17.20 11.37
CA LYS A 80 -2.13 15.88 11.83
C LYS A 80 -1.82 14.95 10.65
N ASP A 81 -2.66 14.95 9.62
CA ASP A 81 -2.45 14.15 8.42
C ASP A 81 -1.20 14.63 7.65
N ALA A 82 -1.01 15.94 7.51
CA ALA A 82 0.18 16.53 6.88
C ALA A 82 1.48 16.22 7.66
N GLU A 83 1.47 16.37 8.98
CA GLU A 83 2.61 16.03 9.85
C GLU A 83 2.98 14.54 9.75
N LEU A 84 1.98 13.67 9.69
CA LEU A 84 2.20 12.23 9.54
C LEU A 84 2.71 11.88 8.13
N ALA A 85 2.16 12.49 7.08
CA ALA A 85 2.64 12.33 5.71
C ALA A 85 4.10 12.78 5.57
N ASP A 86 4.47 13.93 6.15
CA ASP A 86 5.86 14.41 6.15
C ASP A 86 6.77 13.43 6.90
N ARG A 87 6.37 12.95 8.07
CA ARG A 87 7.16 11.97 8.84
C ARG A 87 7.37 10.68 8.06
N LEU A 88 6.33 10.14 7.42
CA LEU A 88 6.45 8.94 6.61
C LEU A 88 7.32 9.18 5.37
N SER A 89 7.21 10.35 4.73
CA SER A 89 7.99 10.65 3.53
C SER A 89 9.49 10.55 3.82
N ARG A 90 9.94 11.11 4.94
CA ARG A 90 11.34 11.03 5.39
C ARG A 90 11.79 9.59 5.64
N LEU A 91 10.95 8.77 6.28
CA LEU A 91 11.28 7.36 6.52
C LEU A 91 11.46 6.57 5.22
N ILE A 92 10.66 6.85 4.20
CA ILE A 92 10.77 6.19 2.89
C ILE A 92 11.95 6.74 2.09
N GLU A 93 12.22 8.04 2.16
CA GLU A 93 13.40 8.65 1.56
C GLU A 93 14.70 8.08 2.15
N ASP A 94 14.82 7.99 3.47
CA ASP A 94 15.95 7.36 4.15
C ASP A 94 16.13 5.89 3.74
N ALA A 95 15.02 5.17 3.52
CA ALA A 95 15.05 3.80 3.02
C ALA A 95 15.57 3.75 1.58
N ASN A 96 15.11 4.65 0.70
CA ASN A 96 15.55 4.75 -0.69
C ASN A 96 17.06 5.00 -0.78
N GLU A 97 17.60 5.93 0.01
CA GLU A 97 19.03 6.23 0.03
C GLU A 97 19.89 4.99 0.34
N ARG A 98 19.37 4.10 1.18
CA ARG A 98 20.07 2.87 1.61
C ARG A 98 19.87 1.70 0.65
N VAL A 99 18.67 1.50 0.11
CA VAL A 99 18.33 0.30 -0.67
C VAL A 99 18.63 0.46 -2.16
N VAL A 100 18.47 1.65 -2.74
CA VAL A 100 18.67 1.88 -4.18
C VAL A 100 20.10 1.54 -4.64
N PRO A 101 21.17 1.89 -3.90
CA PRO A 101 22.52 1.46 -4.27
C PRO A 101 22.67 -0.08 -4.28
N LEU A 102 21.98 -0.79 -3.39
CA LEU A 102 22.00 -2.26 -3.35
C LEU A 102 21.30 -2.85 -4.58
N CYS A 103 20.13 -2.31 -4.95
CA CYS A 103 19.43 -2.68 -6.19
C CYS A 103 20.30 -2.51 -7.44
N ARG A 104 21.04 -1.40 -7.53
CA ARG A 104 21.98 -1.15 -8.63
C ARG A 104 23.12 -2.16 -8.67
N MET A 105 23.68 -2.53 -7.51
CA MET A 105 24.71 -3.56 -7.44
C MET A 105 24.17 -4.95 -7.85
N ILE A 106 22.96 -5.30 -7.42
CA ILE A 106 22.28 -6.54 -7.84
C ILE A 106 22.16 -6.60 -9.37
N ARG A 107 21.62 -5.53 -9.99
CA ARG A 107 21.50 -5.43 -11.45
C ARG A 107 22.85 -5.60 -12.13
N LYS A 108 23.88 -4.88 -11.66
CA LYS A 108 25.24 -4.97 -12.21
C LYS A 108 25.82 -6.38 -12.16
N HIS A 109 25.61 -7.14 -11.07
CA HIS A 109 26.10 -8.52 -10.98
C HIS A 109 25.41 -9.45 -11.96
N ILE A 110 24.09 -9.31 -12.14
CA ILE A 110 23.32 -10.10 -13.10
C ILE A 110 23.73 -9.74 -14.54
N GLU A 111 23.80 -8.45 -14.88
CA GLU A 111 24.24 -7.98 -16.21
C GLU A 111 25.67 -8.43 -16.54
N SER A 112 26.57 -8.35 -15.56
CA SER A 112 27.95 -8.83 -15.71
C SER A 112 27.99 -10.31 -16.04
N MET A 113 27.18 -11.15 -15.37
CA MET A 113 27.06 -12.55 -15.72
C MET A 113 26.50 -12.76 -17.13
N GLU A 114 25.42 -12.07 -17.49
CA GLU A 114 24.79 -12.22 -18.81
C GLU A 114 25.72 -11.83 -19.96
N SER A 115 26.61 -10.86 -19.73
CA SER A 115 27.58 -10.39 -20.73
C SER A 115 28.69 -11.40 -21.05
N ARG A 116 28.87 -12.43 -20.22
CA ARG A 116 29.89 -13.47 -20.44
C ARG A 116 29.41 -14.54 -21.45
N PRO A 117 30.34 -15.17 -22.19
CA PRO A 117 30.05 -16.38 -22.97
C PRO A 117 29.39 -17.46 -22.11
N GLU A 118 28.49 -18.26 -22.68
CA GLU A 118 27.67 -19.23 -21.93
C GLU A 118 28.53 -20.21 -21.12
N GLU A 119 29.64 -20.71 -21.70
CA GLU A 119 30.59 -21.59 -21.01
C GLU A 119 31.31 -20.96 -19.80
N GLU A 120 31.37 -19.63 -19.71
CA GLU A 120 32.04 -18.88 -18.63
C GLU A 120 31.06 -18.39 -17.55
N ARG A 121 29.75 -18.60 -17.73
CA ARG A 121 28.74 -18.18 -16.77
C ARG A 121 28.76 -19.09 -15.55
N ASN A 122 29.07 -18.51 -14.39
CA ASN A 122 29.16 -19.24 -13.13
C ASN A 122 28.02 -18.86 -12.17
N GLU A 123 26.95 -19.64 -12.16
CA GLU A 123 25.78 -19.41 -11.29
C GLU A 123 26.14 -19.27 -9.80
N GLN A 124 27.17 -19.99 -9.32
CA GLN A 124 27.59 -19.89 -7.92
C GLN A 124 28.20 -18.53 -7.60
N GLU A 125 29.02 -17.99 -8.50
CA GLU A 125 29.62 -16.66 -8.34
C GLU A 125 28.53 -15.57 -8.27
N LEU A 126 27.49 -15.68 -9.09
CA LEU A 126 26.35 -14.75 -9.01
C LEU A 126 25.61 -14.89 -7.69
N ILE A 127 25.35 -16.11 -7.23
CA ILE A 127 24.67 -16.35 -5.96
C ILE A 127 25.45 -15.69 -4.82
N ASP A 128 26.77 -15.91 -4.77
CA ASP A 128 27.64 -15.40 -3.70
C ASP A 128 27.71 -13.87 -3.71
N ALA A 129 27.64 -13.24 -4.88
CA ALA A 129 27.62 -11.78 -5.02
C ALA A 129 26.26 -11.14 -4.67
N VAL A 130 25.16 -11.75 -5.12
CA VAL A 130 23.81 -11.16 -5.02
C VAL A 130 23.14 -11.44 -3.68
N ARG A 131 23.32 -12.64 -3.11
CA ARG A 131 22.71 -13.06 -1.84
C ARG A 131 22.91 -12.03 -0.71
N PRO A 132 24.12 -11.56 -0.38
CA PRO A 132 24.29 -10.60 0.72
C PRO A 132 23.57 -9.26 0.46
N LEU A 133 23.49 -8.82 -0.79
CA LEU A 133 22.79 -7.59 -1.17
C LEU A 133 21.27 -7.70 -0.95
N LEU A 134 20.68 -8.86 -1.29
CA LEU A 134 19.26 -9.12 -1.06
C LEU A 134 18.93 -9.17 0.43
N ILE A 135 19.74 -9.88 1.23
CA ILE A 135 19.56 -9.96 2.69
C ILE A 135 19.65 -8.58 3.33
N GLN A 136 20.62 -7.76 2.91
CA GLN A 136 20.78 -6.40 3.42
C GLN A 136 19.60 -5.51 3.00
N SER A 137 19.13 -5.63 1.76
CA SER A 137 17.95 -4.89 1.27
C SER A 137 16.70 -5.26 2.06
N GLU A 138 16.48 -6.56 2.31
CA GLU A 138 15.35 -7.07 3.09
C GLU A 138 15.38 -6.54 4.52
N LYS A 139 16.56 -6.53 5.15
CA LYS A 139 16.75 -5.97 6.49
C LYS A 139 16.35 -4.50 6.54
N ILE A 140 16.80 -3.68 5.58
CA ILE A 140 16.44 -2.26 5.49
C ILE A 140 14.93 -2.10 5.38
N LEU A 141 14.27 -2.84 4.48
CA LEU A 141 12.83 -2.72 4.30
C LEU A 141 12.04 -3.16 5.53
N ASN A 142 12.49 -4.19 6.25
CA ASN A 142 11.85 -4.60 7.51
C ASN A 142 12.02 -3.55 8.63
N GLU A 143 13.19 -2.92 8.74
CA GLU A 143 13.43 -1.79 9.66
C GLU A 143 12.51 -0.61 9.33
N THR A 144 12.40 -0.26 8.04
CA THR A 144 11.52 0.79 7.54
C THR A 144 10.06 0.45 7.82
N LEU A 145 9.62 -0.78 7.55
CA LEU A 145 8.26 -1.24 7.84
C LEU A 145 7.93 -1.13 9.33
N GLY A 146 8.85 -1.50 10.21
CA GLY A 146 8.70 -1.31 11.66
C GLY A 146 8.56 0.17 12.03
N SER A 147 9.38 1.03 11.43
CA SER A 147 9.34 2.49 11.66
C SER A 147 8.04 3.13 11.14
N VAL A 148 7.54 2.68 9.99
CA VAL A 148 6.25 3.10 9.42
C VAL A 148 5.10 2.71 10.36
N LYS A 149 5.06 1.46 10.81
CA LYS A 149 4.06 0.98 11.79
C LYS A 149 4.14 1.74 13.12
N GLY A 150 5.34 2.10 13.57
CA GLY A 150 5.53 2.91 14.77
C GLY A 150 5.11 4.38 14.58
N ALA A 151 5.20 4.92 13.36
CA ALA A 151 4.75 6.27 13.05
C ALA A 151 3.22 6.35 12.93
N ASP A 152 2.54 5.28 12.49
CA ASP A 152 1.09 5.17 12.41
C ASP A 152 0.56 3.89 13.10
N PRO A 153 0.58 3.81 14.44
CA PRO A 153 0.21 2.58 15.18
C PRO A 153 -1.27 2.22 15.04
N ASP A 154 -2.13 3.22 14.84
CA ASP A 154 -3.57 3.06 14.72
C ASP A 154 -4.02 2.82 13.27
N ASN A 155 -3.08 2.73 12.32
CA ASN A 155 -3.38 2.71 10.88
C ASN A 155 -4.35 3.86 10.50
N ARG A 156 -4.20 5.04 11.14
CA ARG A 156 -5.06 6.21 10.91
C ARG A 156 -5.03 6.62 9.45
N LEU A 157 -3.91 6.40 8.77
CA LEU A 157 -3.79 6.67 7.35
C LEU A 157 -4.60 5.68 6.51
N THR A 158 -4.52 4.39 6.81
CA THR A 158 -5.30 3.31 6.16
C THR A 158 -6.82 3.45 6.38
N ASN A 159 -7.25 3.99 7.53
CA ASN A 159 -8.67 4.20 7.83
C ASN A 159 -9.25 5.48 7.18
N LYS A 160 -8.40 6.49 6.88
CA LYS A 160 -8.81 7.79 6.30
C LYS A 160 -8.66 7.87 4.79
N ALA A 161 -7.71 7.14 4.21
CA ALA A 161 -7.66 6.62 2.85
C ALA A 161 -8.98 6.58 2.06
N ARG A 162 -9.98 5.87 2.61
CA ARG A 162 -11.30 5.69 1.99
C ARG A 162 -12.08 6.99 1.81
N ARG A 163 -11.74 8.06 2.54
CA ARG A 163 -12.38 9.38 2.48
C ARG A 163 -11.68 10.33 1.50
N HIS A 164 -10.38 10.18 1.26
CA HIS A 164 -9.61 10.98 0.27
C HIS A 164 -9.89 10.61 -1.19
N ALA A 165 -10.47 9.43 -1.44
CA ALA A 165 -10.89 9.04 -2.77
C ALA A 165 -11.92 9.98 -3.41
N GLN A 166 -12.66 10.74 -2.60
CA GLN A 166 -13.76 11.56 -3.05
C GLN A 166 -13.32 12.96 -3.52
N THR A 167 -12.19 13.49 -3.05
CA THR A 167 -11.79 14.90 -3.27
C THR A 167 -10.71 15.10 -4.36
N HIS A 168 -10.10 14.05 -4.90
CA HIS A 168 -9.13 14.07 -6.01
C HIS A 168 -7.97 15.10 -5.87
N ARG A 169 -7.62 15.55 -4.66
CA ARG A 169 -6.54 16.51 -4.41
C ARG A 169 -5.68 16.08 -3.23
N ALA A 170 -4.37 15.92 -3.48
CA ALA A 170 -3.36 15.59 -2.47
C ALA A 170 -2.62 16.85 -2.00
N THR A 171 -2.30 16.93 -0.70
CA THR A 171 -1.47 18.01 -0.14
C THR A 171 0.00 17.90 -0.61
N PRO A 172 0.81 18.97 -0.50
CA PRO A 172 2.24 18.89 -0.84
C PRO A 172 3.00 17.77 -0.12
N GLU A 173 2.68 17.52 1.15
CA GLU A 173 3.28 16.47 1.98
C GLU A 173 2.88 15.07 1.50
N GLU A 174 1.61 14.88 1.12
CA GLU A 174 1.11 13.65 0.53
C GLU A 174 1.73 13.39 -0.86
N GLN A 175 1.96 14.44 -1.66
CA GLN A 175 2.64 14.35 -2.95
C GLN A 175 4.11 13.94 -2.78
N ARG A 176 4.81 14.48 -1.78
CA ARG A 176 6.18 14.07 -1.44
C ARG A 176 6.23 12.60 -1.03
N LEU A 177 5.32 12.17 -0.16
CA LEU A 177 5.20 10.77 0.26
C LEU A 177 4.95 9.85 -0.95
N ALA A 178 4.09 10.27 -1.88
CA ALA A 178 3.85 9.55 -3.13
C ALA A 178 5.12 9.41 -3.98
N ALA A 179 5.89 10.48 -4.12
CA ALA A 179 7.15 10.47 -4.87
C ALA A 179 8.20 9.54 -4.22
N ALA A 180 8.31 9.56 -2.90
CA ALA A 180 9.20 8.67 -2.16
C ALA A 180 8.81 7.19 -2.33
N LEU A 181 7.52 6.87 -2.22
CA LEU A 181 6.99 5.52 -2.46
C LEU A 181 7.22 5.06 -3.89
N LYS A 182 7.02 5.95 -4.86
CA LYS A 182 7.26 5.67 -6.27
C LYS A 182 8.70 5.20 -6.50
N VAL A 183 9.68 5.96 -6.00
CA VAL A 183 11.10 5.58 -6.12
C VAL A 183 11.36 4.21 -5.50
N LEU A 184 10.81 3.95 -4.31
CA LEU A 184 10.97 2.66 -3.63
C LEU A 184 10.41 1.51 -4.49
N MET A 185 9.24 1.68 -5.09
CA MET A 185 8.61 0.67 -5.94
C MET A 185 9.35 0.47 -7.25
N GLU A 186 9.75 1.55 -7.93
CA GLU A 186 10.47 1.49 -9.20
C GLU A 186 11.83 0.81 -9.04
N GLU A 187 12.57 1.17 -7.99
CA GLU A 187 13.91 0.64 -7.78
C GLU A 187 13.88 -0.76 -7.17
N VAL A 188 13.12 -0.99 -6.09
CA VAL A 188 13.09 -2.30 -5.43
C VAL A 188 12.20 -3.27 -6.19
N GLY A 189 10.93 -2.90 -6.43
CA GLY A 189 9.97 -3.74 -7.14
C GLY A 189 10.43 -4.02 -8.57
N GLY A 190 10.87 -2.99 -9.29
CA GLY A 190 11.44 -3.16 -10.62
C GLY A 190 12.68 -4.04 -10.65
N THR A 191 13.55 -3.98 -9.63
CA THR A 191 14.69 -4.92 -9.54
C THR A 191 14.25 -6.35 -9.26
N ILE A 192 13.23 -6.56 -8.41
CA ILE A 192 12.74 -7.91 -8.10
C ILE A 192 12.19 -8.59 -9.36
N GLU A 193 11.29 -7.92 -10.08
CA GLU A 193 10.68 -8.48 -11.29
C GLU A 193 11.74 -8.72 -12.38
N TRP A 194 12.55 -7.71 -12.66
CA TRP A 194 13.63 -7.83 -13.64
C TRP A 194 14.62 -8.96 -13.29
N ALA A 195 15.04 -9.07 -12.03
CA ALA A 195 15.96 -10.11 -11.60
C ALA A 195 15.36 -11.51 -11.72
N ARG A 196 14.07 -11.69 -11.40
CA ARG A 196 13.37 -12.97 -11.59
C ARG A 196 13.37 -13.39 -13.05
N ASP A 197 13.02 -12.48 -13.96
CA ASP A 197 12.99 -12.75 -15.39
C ASP A 197 14.37 -13.16 -15.91
N LYS A 198 15.43 -12.50 -15.45
CA LYS A 198 16.81 -12.87 -15.82
C LYS A 198 17.22 -14.23 -15.27
N LEU A 199 16.83 -14.54 -14.04
CA LEU A 199 17.16 -15.79 -13.38
C LEU A 199 16.46 -17.01 -13.99
N ASP A 200 15.42 -16.84 -14.82
CA ASP A 200 14.77 -17.96 -15.52
C ASP A 200 15.73 -18.77 -16.42
N SER A 201 16.80 -18.14 -16.90
CA SER A 201 17.86 -18.80 -17.68
C SER A 201 18.93 -19.49 -16.82
N TYR A 202 18.86 -19.37 -15.48
CA TYR A 202 19.86 -19.83 -14.53
C TYR A 202 19.21 -20.67 -13.40
N PRO A 203 18.98 -21.97 -13.60
CA PRO A 203 18.16 -22.78 -12.70
C PRO A 203 18.67 -22.86 -11.25
N LYS A 204 19.98 -22.89 -11.04
CA LYS A 204 20.59 -22.94 -9.71
C LYS A 204 20.48 -21.58 -9.02
N ALA A 205 20.81 -20.50 -9.72
CA ALA A 205 20.68 -19.13 -9.21
C ALA A 205 19.22 -18.78 -8.89
N LYS A 206 18.27 -19.17 -9.75
CA LYS A 206 16.83 -19.02 -9.51
C LYS A 206 16.38 -19.71 -8.23
N ARG A 207 16.79 -20.97 -8.02
CA ARG A 207 16.41 -21.73 -6.82
C ARG A 207 16.96 -21.07 -5.54
N ASP A 208 18.15 -20.50 -5.61
CA ASP A 208 18.89 -20.05 -4.44
C ASP A 208 18.67 -18.56 -4.11
N LEU A 209 18.33 -17.73 -5.11
CA LEU A 209 18.05 -16.30 -5.00
C LEU A 209 16.56 -15.96 -5.10
N GLY A 210 15.76 -16.76 -5.81
CA GLY A 210 14.32 -16.57 -5.96
C GLY A 210 13.60 -16.39 -4.62
N PRO A 211 13.78 -17.29 -3.63
CA PRO A 211 13.18 -17.12 -2.31
C PRO A 211 13.57 -15.81 -1.60
N LEU A 212 14.77 -15.28 -1.85
CA LEU A 212 15.21 -14.01 -1.27
C LEU A 212 14.57 -12.81 -1.97
N LEU A 213 14.37 -12.88 -3.29
CA LEU A 213 13.60 -11.89 -4.05
C LEU A 213 12.14 -11.86 -3.57
N ASP A 214 11.56 -13.03 -3.28
CA ASP A 214 10.22 -13.15 -2.69
C ASP A 214 10.16 -12.53 -1.30
N ALA A 215 11.13 -12.85 -0.43
CA ALA A 215 11.23 -12.30 0.91
C ALA A 215 11.39 -10.78 0.90
N LEU A 216 12.14 -10.22 -0.07
CA LEU A 216 12.27 -8.78 -0.27
C LEU A 216 10.95 -8.11 -0.71
N GLY A 217 10.15 -8.80 -1.51
CA GLY A 217 8.86 -8.31 -2.00
C GLY A 217 7.79 -8.18 -0.90
N GLN A 218 7.87 -8.98 0.16
CA GLN A 218 6.91 -8.95 1.27
C GLN A 218 6.89 -7.61 2.04
N PRO A 219 8.01 -7.11 2.62
CA PRO A 219 8.00 -5.84 3.32
C PRO A 219 7.75 -4.67 2.37
N LEU A 220 8.22 -4.72 1.11
CA LEU A 220 7.87 -3.73 0.09
C LEU A 220 6.35 -3.59 -0.06
N THR A 221 5.67 -4.72 -0.29
CA THR A 221 4.21 -4.74 -0.46
C THR A 221 3.50 -4.25 0.79
N GLN A 222 3.98 -4.60 1.99
CA GLN A 222 3.37 -4.15 3.25
C GLN A 222 3.54 -2.64 3.48
N ILE A 223 4.71 -2.07 3.18
CA ILE A 223 4.96 -0.62 3.24
C ILE A 223 3.99 0.09 2.28
N VAL A 224 3.93 -0.37 1.03
CA VAL A 224 3.07 0.24 0.01
C VAL A 224 1.60 0.03 0.34
N ALA A 225 1.18 -1.10 0.88
CA ALA A 225 -0.22 -1.32 1.25
C ALA A 225 -0.64 -0.48 2.47
N GLY A 226 0.22 -0.42 3.51
CA GLY A 226 -0.04 0.34 4.73
C GLY A 226 -0.10 1.86 4.49
N ILE A 227 0.71 2.35 3.55
CA ILE A 227 0.76 3.78 3.21
C ILE A 227 -0.15 4.09 2.01
N GLY A 228 -0.10 3.28 0.95
CA GLY A 228 -0.78 3.52 -0.33
C GLY A 228 -2.31 3.47 -0.28
N MET A 229 -2.91 2.91 0.76
CA MET A 229 -4.35 3.06 0.98
C MET A 229 -4.75 4.54 1.10
N LEU A 230 -3.86 5.41 1.59
CA LEU A 230 -4.13 6.83 1.86
C LEU A 230 -4.77 7.64 0.75
N LEU A 231 -4.45 7.32 -0.49
CA LEU A 231 -4.56 8.29 -1.55
C LEU A 231 -5.08 7.55 -2.78
N ALA A 232 -6.39 7.61 -3.03
CA ALA A 232 -6.88 7.22 -4.35
C ALA A 232 -6.20 8.03 -5.47
N GLY A 233 -5.73 9.25 -5.16
CA GLY A 233 -4.86 10.04 -6.05
C GLY A 233 -3.48 9.40 -6.28
N VAL A 234 -2.88 8.77 -5.27
CA VAL A 234 -1.58 8.09 -5.40
C VAL A 234 -1.75 6.69 -5.96
N LEU A 235 -2.84 5.96 -5.68
CA LEU A 235 -3.17 4.74 -6.41
C LEU A 235 -3.42 5.03 -7.90
N ASN A 236 -4.01 6.17 -8.27
CA ASN A 236 -4.15 6.56 -9.68
C ASN A 236 -2.81 6.92 -10.31
N LEU A 237 -1.93 7.63 -9.58
CA LEU A 237 -0.55 7.91 -10.03
C LEU A 237 0.26 6.61 -10.14
N LEU A 238 0.26 5.78 -9.11
CA LEU A 238 0.93 4.48 -9.05
C LEU A 238 0.36 3.53 -10.10
N SER A 239 -0.95 3.48 -10.33
CA SER A 239 -1.58 2.66 -11.36
C SER A 239 -1.14 3.09 -12.76
N ASN A 240 -1.16 4.41 -13.05
CA ASN A 240 -0.68 4.93 -14.33
C ASN A 240 0.83 4.75 -14.53
N LEU A 241 1.60 4.65 -13.45
CA LEU A 241 3.06 4.40 -13.48
C LEU A 241 3.39 2.92 -13.62
N LEU A 242 2.76 2.05 -12.82
CA LEU A 242 2.98 0.60 -12.80
C LEU A 242 2.53 -0.03 -14.12
N SER A 243 1.39 0.41 -14.67
CA SER A 243 0.93 0.00 -16.00
C SER A 243 1.87 0.49 -17.12
N GLY A 244 2.54 1.62 -16.93
CA GLY A 244 3.55 2.14 -17.85
C GLY A 244 4.90 1.41 -17.81
N LEU A 245 5.21 0.70 -16.71
CA LEU A 245 6.48 0.01 -16.48
C LEU A 245 6.39 -1.53 -16.61
N GLY A 246 5.18 -2.08 -16.80
CA GLY A 246 4.97 -3.52 -16.91
C GLY A 246 4.92 -4.27 -15.57
N LEU A 247 4.87 -3.55 -14.44
CA LEU A 247 4.84 -4.11 -13.08
C LEU A 247 3.42 -4.56 -12.65
N ASP A 248 2.68 -5.17 -13.57
CA ASP A 248 1.28 -5.57 -13.39
C ASP A 248 1.11 -6.65 -12.31
N SER A 249 2.15 -7.45 -12.06
CA SER A 249 2.14 -8.53 -11.09
C SER A 249 2.20 -7.98 -9.65
N LEU A 250 3.04 -6.97 -9.42
CA LEU A 250 3.12 -6.23 -8.17
C LEU A 250 1.84 -5.43 -7.91
N LEU A 251 1.28 -4.78 -8.94
CA LEU A 251 -0.02 -4.09 -8.83
C LEU A 251 -1.13 -5.05 -8.40
N LYS A 252 -1.24 -6.22 -9.05
CA LYS A 252 -2.20 -7.27 -8.66
C LYS A 252 -1.95 -7.80 -7.26
N GLY A 253 -0.69 -7.94 -6.84
CA GLY A 253 -0.31 -8.33 -5.48
C GLY A 253 -0.77 -7.31 -4.43
N ILE A 254 -0.62 -6.01 -4.70
CA ILE A 254 -1.09 -4.93 -3.84
C ILE A 254 -2.62 -4.87 -3.82
N VAL A 255 -3.29 -4.91 -4.98
CA VAL A 255 -4.76 -4.91 -5.10
C VAL A 255 -5.38 -6.12 -4.38
N GLY A 256 -4.77 -7.30 -4.54
CA GLY A 256 -5.17 -8.53 -3.86
C GLY A 256 -4.92 -8.50 -2.36
N ALA A 257 -3.77 -7.98 -1.90
CA ALA A 257 -3.44 -7.87 -0.47
C ALA A 257 -4.32 -6.84 0.27
N ILE A 258 -4.72 -5.76 -0.41
CA ILE A 258 -5.65 -4.75 0.13
C ILE A 258 -7.10 -5.26 0.09
N GLY A 259 -7.40 -6.28 -0.72
CA GLY A 259 -8.76 -6.77 -0.91
C GLY A 259 -9.65 -5.75 -1.61
N LEU A 260 -9.08 -4.94 -2.50
CA LEU A 260 -9.79 -3.89 -3.25
C LEU A 260 -10.97 -4.46 -4.04
N ASP A 261 -10.90 -5.71 -4.50
CA ASP A 261 -12.03 -6.42 -5.12
C ASP A 261 -13.25 -6.52 -4.18
N LYS A 262 -13.02 -6.77 -2.88
CA LYS A 262 -14.08 -6.80 -1.86
C LYS A 262 -14.60 -5.40 -1.52
N ILE A 263 -13.81 -4.36 -1.75
CA ILE A 263 -14.21 -2.96 -1.59
C ILE A 263 -15.04 -2.51 -2.80
N ALA A 264 -14.67 -2.91 -4.02
CA ALA A 264 -15.44 -2.68 -5.24
C ALA A 264 -16.79 -3.43 -5.23
N ASP A 265 -16.80 -4.68 -4.76
CA ASP A 265 -18.02 -5.45 -4.53
C ASP A 265 -18.86 -4.86 -3.38
N GLY A 266 -18.23 -4.41 -2.29
CA GLY A 266 -18.89 -3.78 -1.15
C GLY A 266 -19.42 -2.36 -1.40
N LEU A 267 -18.92 -1.66 -2.43
CA LEU A 267 -19.39 -0.36 -2.89
C LEU A 267 -20.42 -0.47 -4.04
N GLY A 268 -20.82 -1.69 -4.43
CA GLY A 268 -21.82 -1.93 -5.48
C GLY A 268 -21.36 -1.62 -6.90
N LEU A 269 -20.05 -1.39 -7.10
CA LEU A 269 -19.47 -1.11 -8.42
C LEU A 269 -19.35 -2.36 -9.31
N GLY A 270 -19.44 -3.56 -8.73
CA GLY A 270 -19.49 -4.83 -9.48
C GLY A 270 -20.66 -4.94 -10.47
N LYS A 271 -21.76 -4.20 -10.26
CA LYS A 271 -22.89 -4.15 -11.22
C LYS A 271 -22.69 -3.18 -12.38
N PHE A 272 -21.75 -2.24 -12.29
CA PHE A 272 -21.51 -1.25 -13.35
C PHE A 272 -20.40 -1.68 -14.30
N PHE A 273 -19.44 -2.49 -13.85
CA PHE A 273 -18.36 -3.03 -14.70
C PHE A 273 -18.73 -4.33 -15.44
N VAL A 274 -19.82 -5.01 -15.08
CA VAL A 274 -20.32 -6.22 -15.76
C VAL A 274 -21.65 -5.95 -16.49
N GLY A 275 -21.72 -4.85 -17.22
CA GLY A 275 -22.96 -4.33 -17.82
C GLY A 275 -22.86 -3.96 -19.30
N GLY A 276 -22.13 -4.72 -20.11
CA GLY A 276 -22.06 -4.50 -21.56
C GLY A 276 -21.72 -5.80 -22.30
N GLY A 277 -22.72 -6.63 -22.59
CA GLY A 277 -22.50 -7.91 -23.27
C GLY A 277 -23.77 -8.72 -23.53
N ASP A 278 -24.49 -8.29 -24.57
CA ASP A 278 -25.36 -9.06 -25.47
C ASP A 278 -26.62 -9.80 -24.98
N LYS A 279 -27.75 -9.35 -25.53
CA LYS A 279 -28.99 -10.11 -25.68
C LYS A 279 -28.87 -11.01 -26.91
N LYS A 280 -29.09 -12.32 -26.74
CA LYS A 280 -29.61 -13.18 -27.82
C LYS A 280 -30.69 -14.14 -27.31
N LYS A 281 -31.92 -13.85 -27.73
CA LYS A 281 -32.84 -14.84 -28.32
C LYS A 281 -33.56 -14.15 -29.47
#